data_AF-A0A928X4B4-F1
#
_entry.id   AF-A0A928X4B4-F1
#
_cell.length_a   1.000
_cell.length_b   1.000
_cell.length_c   1.000
_cell.angle_alpha   90.00
_cell.angle_beta   90.00
_cell.angle_gamma   90.00
#
_symmetry.space_group_name_H-M   'P 1'
#
loop_
_entity.id
_entity.type
_entity.pdbx_description
1 polymer ?
#
loop_
_entity_poly.entity_id
_entity_poly.type
_entity_poly.pdbx_seq_one_letter_code
_entity_poly.pdbx_strand_id
1 'polypeptide(L)' 'MKNFIDSMENLPLWAKILLALPALDIIWVVYRLCKSIKKENTLGIVLAIVLMIVGIPFLWLIDIITLAISNYVIWID' A
#
# COMPACT_ATOMS: atom_id res chain seq x y z
N MET A 1 10.19 -6.79 8.51
CA MET A 1 9.42 -6.64 7.26
C MET A 1 8.28 -7.66 7.14
N LYS A 2 8.51 -8.97 7.23
CA LYS A 2 7.44 -10.00 7.19
C LYS A 2 6.29 -9.70 8.16
N ASN A 3 6.58 -9.55 9.45
CA ASN A 3 5.55 -9.28 10.47
C ASN A 3 4.72 -8.02 10.20
N PHE A 4 5.31 -6.99 9.58
CA PHE A 4 4.60 -5.75 9.23
C PHE A 4 3.63 -5.99 8.06
N ILE A 5 4.11 -6.63 7.00
CA ILE A 5 3.30 -7.01 5.82
C ILE A 5 2.17 -7.92 6.24
N ASP A 6 2.47 -8.96 7.02
CA ASP A 6 1.49 -9.93 7.48
C ASP A 6 0.45 -9.26 8.40
N SER A 7 0.86 -8.30 9.24
CA SER A 7 -0.09 -7.51 10.05
C SER A 7 -1.02 -6.66 9.17
N MET A 8 -0.46 -6.00 8.14
CA MET A 8 -1.20 -5.19 7.17
C MET A 8 -2.20 -6.01 6.35
N GLU A 9 -1.83 -7.22 5.94
CA GLU A 9 -2.70 -8.13 5.19
C GLU A 9 -3.84 -8.67 6.06
N ASN A 10 -3.59 -8.96 7.34
CA ASN A 10 -4.58 -9.49 8.29
C ASN A 10 -5.50 -8.44 8.92
N LEU A 11 -5.30 -7.14 8.65
CA LEU A 11 -6.20 -6.09 9.13
C LEU A 11 -7.62 -6.26 8.53
N PRO A 12 -8.68 -6.03 9.34
CA PRO A 12 -10.04 -6.00 8.83
C PRO A 12 -10.25 -4.83 7.86
N LEU A 13 -11.19 -4.97 6.92
CA LEU A 13 -11.44 -4.00 5.83
C LEU A 13 -11.68 -2.58 6.34
N TRP A 14 -12.41 -2.39 7.44
CA TRP A 14 -12.65 -1.07 8.02
C TRP A 14 -11.35 -0.38 8.47
N ALA A 15 -10.40 -1.14 9.02
CA ALA A 15 -9.12 -0.61 9.46
C ALA A 15 -8.20 -0.32 8.27
N LYS A 16 -8.26 -1.16 7.22
CA LYS A 16 -7.55 -0.92 5.97
C LYS A 16 -8.00 0.39 5.29
N ILE A 17 -9.31 0.64 5.24
CA ILE A 17 -9.88 1.88 4.69
C ILE A 17 -9.47 3.09 5.54
N LEU A 18 -9.46 2.97 6.87
CA LEU A 18 -9.00 4.05 7.75
C LEU A 18 -7.53 4.43 7.46
N LEU A 19 -6.68 3.43 7.23
CA LEU A 19 -5.26 3.64 6.87
C LEU A 19 -5.08 4.20 5.45
N ALA A 20 -6.08 4.05 4.58
CA ALA A 20 -6.08 4.60 3.21
C ALA A 20 -6.57 6.06 3.16
N LEU A 21 -6.82 6.72 4.29
CA LEU A 21 -7.13 8.15 4.32
C LEU A 21 -5.90 8.98 3.90
N PRO A 22 -6.06 10.16 3.27
CA PRO A 22 -4.98 10.93 2.66
C PRO A 22 -3.83 11.32 3.60
N ALA A 23 -4.08 11.43 4.92
CA ALA A 23 -3.04 11.68 5.92
C ALA A 23 -2.31 10.41 6.40
N LEU A 24 -2.95 9.24 6.27
CA LEU A 24 -2.45 7.94 6.74
C LEU A 24 -1.96 7.04 5.59
N ASP A 25 -2.25 7.40 4.35
CA ASP A 25 -1.91 6.66 3.12
C ASP A 25 -0.40 6.38 2.96
N ILE A 26 0.44 7.17 3.63
CA ILE A 26 1.89 6.93 3.72
C ILE A 26 2.21 5.52 4.23
N ILE A 27 1.36 4.95 5.09
CA ILE A 27 1.50 3.58 5.62
C ILE A 27 1.35 2.56 4.49
N TRP A 28 0.42 2.78 3.54
CA TRP A 28 0.25 1.93 2.37
C TRP A 28 1.39 2.05 1.37
N VAL A 29 1.96 3.24 1.20
CA VAL A 29 3.17 3.43 0.39
C VAL A 29 4.36 2.67 1.01
N VAL A 30 4.53 2.73 2.33
CA VAL A 30 5.57 1.97 3.06
C VAL A 30 5.31 0.46 2.97
N TYR A 31 4.06 0.02 3.05
CA TYR A 31 3.67 -1.38 2.83
C TYR A 31 4.05 -1.87 1.44
N ARG A 32 3.72 -1.10 0.39
CA ARG A 32 4.09 -1.41 -1.01
C ARG A 32 5.60 -1.56 -1.17
N LEU A 33 6.37 -0.64 -0.58
CA LEU A 33 7.83 -0.70 -0.58
C LEU A 33 8.35 -1.95 0.14
N CYS A 34 7.85 -2.25 1.34
CA CYS A 34 8.24 -3.45 2.10
C CYS A 34 7.93 -4.74 1.32
N LYS A 35 6.79 -4.79 0.61
CA LYS A 35 6.38 -5.95 -0.18
C LYS A 35 7.31 -6.18 -1.36
N SER A 36 7.69 -5.14 -2.09
CA SER A 36 8.66 -5.25 -3.19
C SER A 36 10.07 -5.58 -2.73
N ILE A 37 10.52 -5.03 -1.58
CA ILE A 37 11.80 -5.41 -0.98
C ILE A 37 11.81 -6.89 -0.60
N LYS A 38 10.74 -7.39 0.04
CA LYS A 38 10.59 -8.81 0.41
C LYS A 38 10.62 -9.74 -0.81
N LYS A 39 10.15 -9.27 -1.96
CA LYS A 39 10.12 -10.02 -3.22
C LYS A 39 11.36 -9.80 -4.10
N GLU A 40 12.34 -9.02 -3.63
CA GLU A 40 13.53 -8.63 -4.39
C GLU A 40 13.19 -8.04 -5.78
N ASN A 41 12.00 -7.42 -5.91
CA ASN A 41 11.57 -6.84 -7.17
C ASN A 41 12.02 -5.38 -7.27
N THR A 42 13.14 -5.17 -7.98
CA THR A 42 13.73 -3.86 -8.23
C THR A 42 12.77 -2.89 -8.90
N LEU A 43 11.92 -3.37 -9.83
CA LEU A 43 10.93 -2.52 -10.49
C LEU A 43 9.87 -2.03 -9.48
N GLY A 44 9.36 -2.94 -8.64
CA GLY A 44 8.40 -2.59 -7.59
C GLY A 44 8.97 -1.58 -6.60
N ILE A 45 10.24 -1.72 -6.20
CA ILE A 45 10.93 -0.77 -5.32
C ILE A 45 11.01 0.62 -5.95
N VAL A 46 11.47 0.72 -7.20
CA VAL A 46 11.58 2.00 -7.91
C VAL A 46 10.20 2.65 -8.06
N LEU A 47 9.19 1.87 -8.42
CA LEU A 47 7.82 2.35 -8.61
C LEU A 47 7.22 2.83 -7.28
N ALA A 48 7.51 2.15 -6.16
CA ALA A 48 7.08 2.57 -4.82
C ALA A 48 7.68 3.92 -4.41
N ILE A 49 8.96 4.14 -4.71
CA ILE A 49 9.66 5.40 -4.44
C ILE A 49 9.09 6.53 -5.31
N VAL A 50 8.83 6.28 -6.59
CA VAL A 50 8.21 7.26 -7.50
C VAL A 50 6.80 7.63 -7.03
N LEU A 51 6.01 6.62 -6.65
CA LEU A 51 4.66 6.80 -6.12
C LEU A 51 4.63 7.52 -4.76
N MET A 52 5.70 7.40 -3.97
CA MET A 52 5.84 8.18 -2.74
C MET A 52 5.94 9.68 -3.02
N ILE A 53 6.43 10.11 -4.18
CA ILE A 53 6.58 11.53 -4.51
C ILE A 53 5.36 12.04 -5.30
N VAL A 54 4.91 11.26 -6.28
CA VAL A 54 3.88 11.67 -7.25
C VAL A 54 2.48 11.24 -6.83
N GLY A 55 2.38 10.13 -6.09
CA GLY A 55 1.12 9.45 -5.81
C GLY A 55 0.38 9.94 -4.56
N ILE A 56 1.03 10.62 -3.61
CA ILE A 56 0.42 11.09 -2.35
C ILE A 56 -0.95 11.78 -2.53
N PRO A 57 -1.16 12.70 -3.49
CA PRO A 57 -2.45 13.38 -3.62
C PRO A 57 -3.59 12.53 -4.21
N PHE A 58 -3.30 11.40 -4.89
CA PHE A 58 -4.30 10.63 -5.64
C PHE A 58 -4.39 9.13 -5.29
N LEU A 59 -3.34 8.53 -4.72
CA LEU A 59 -3.27 7.11 -4.40
C LEU A 59 -4.27 6.69 -3.34
N TRP A 60 -4.47 7.51 -2.31
CA TRP A 60 -5.45 7.27 -1.25
C TRP A 60 -6.85 6.96 -1.80
N LEU A 61 -7.26 7.65 -2.88
CA LEU A 61 -8.57 7.44 -3.51
C LEU A 61 -8.62 6.08 -4.22
N ILE A 62 -7.56 5.72 -4.95
CA ILE A 62 -7.44 4.44 -5.65
C ILE A 62 -7.43 3.29 -4.64
N ASP A 63 -6.70 3.45 -3.55
CA ASP A 63 -6.59 2.46 -2.48
C ASP A 63 -7.91 2.24 -1.76
N ILE A 64 -8.68 3.30 -1.46
CA ILE A 64 -10.03 3.16 -0.90
C ILE A 64 -10.95 2.38 -1.85
N ILE A 65 -10.95 2.73 -3.14
CA ILE A 65 -11.78 2.06 -4.15
C ILE A 65 -11.39 0.58 -4.26
N THR A 66 -10.11 0.28 -4.28
CA THR A 66 -9.64 -1.11 -4.43
C THR A 66 -9.78 -1.95 -3.18
N LEU A 67 -9.62 -1.36 -2.00
CA LEU A 67 -9.98 -2.01 -0.74
C LEU A 67 -11.47 -2.32 -0.68
N ALA A 68 -12.33 -1.41 -1.14
CA ALA A 68 -13.78 -1.62 -1.15
C ALA A 68 -14.23 -2.73 -2.12
N ILE A 69 -13.60 -2.83 -3.30
CA ILE A 69 -13.97 -3.81 -4.33
C ILE A 69 -13.32 -5.17 -4.07
N SER A 70 -12.04 -5.15 -3.72
CA SER A 70 -11.16 -6.31 -3.82
C SER A 70 -10.56 -6.73 -2.47
N ASN A 71 -10.77 -5.97 -1.38
CA ASN A 71 -10.18 -6.24 -0.06
C ASN A 71 -8.63 -6.21 -0.02
N TYR A 72 -7.98 -5.82 -1.12
CA TYR A 72 -6.53 -5.68 -1.23
C TYR A 72 -6.16 -4.36 -1.89
N VAL A 73 -4.99 -3.82 -1.52
CA VAL A 73 -4.40 -2.65 -2.14
C VAL A 73 -3.71 -3.07 -3.45
N ILE A 74 -3.94 -2.31 -4.52
CA ILE A 74 -3.30 -2.56 -5.82
C ILE A 74 -1.79 -2.45 -5.66
N TRP A 75 -1.11 -3.54 -6.02
CA TRP A 75 0.33 -3.58 -6.16
C TRP A 75 0.75 -4.57 -7.24
N ILE A 76 1.91 -4.31 -7.86
CA ILE A 76 2.50 -5.15 -8.92
C ILE A 76 3.01 -6.49 -8.39
N ASP A 77 3.24 -6.57 -7.06
CA ASP A 77 3.79 -7.72 -6.36
C ASP A 77 2.82 -8.30 -5.34
#